data_AF-A0A7M2GTB0-F1
#
_entry.id   AF-A0A7M2GTB0-F1
#
_cell.length_a   1.000
_cell.length_b   1.000
_cell.length_c   1.000
_cell.angle_alpha   90.00
_cell.angle_beta   90.00
_cell.angle_gamma   90.00
#
_symmetry.space_group_name_H-M   'P 1'
#
loop_
_entity.id
_entity.type
_entity.pdbx_description
1 polymer ?
#
loop_
_entity_poly.entity_id
_entity_poly.type
_entity_poly.pdbx_seq_one_letter_code
_entity_poly.pdbx_strand_id
1 'polypeptide(L)'
;MRAPGDTGCQHAKFAGAVVRHEGGGSIHAGGYLVAHHVRELPGAQMTASKKMNREITDAATLRDALSALGADDIDHHGRPLSVHLIGTYALLGAWGNPDFVALAGAFHSIYGTEEFAAKAQPLSRRGTIAGLIGTEAEKLAYAFCIADRRALYNVPIEGPFHMVTPAHGQRVAISRGTYAALLEIEVANIVEQAANQKGVPQAVVQFWLRAFESRRLFLSRGAVAAYRVALADYEARGA
;
A
#
# COMPACT_ATOMS: atom_id res chain seq x y z
N MET A 1 -14.47 21.38 -40.98
CA MET A 1 -13.40 20.39 -41.23
C MET A 1 -12.17 20.79 -40.40
N ARG A 2 -11.61 19.80 -39.69
CA ARG A 2 -10.36 19.78 -38.88
C ARG A 2 -10.35 20.40 -37.47
N ALA A 3 -9.69 19.63 -36.61
CA ALA A 3 -9.82 19.46 -35.16
C ALA A 3 -8.83 20.30 -34.34
N PRO A 4 -9.02 20.42 -33.00
CA PRO A 4 -8.06 21.04 -32.11
C PRO A 4 -6.97 20.04 -31.65
N GLY A 5 -5.72 20.50 -31.70
CA GLY A 5 -4.55 19.80 -31.20
C GLY A 5 -4.26 20.13 -29.75
N ASP A 6 -4.23 19.08 -28.95
CA ASP A 6 -3.23 18.74 -27.93
C ASP A 6 -2.28 19.85 -27.45
N THR A 7 -2.36 20.20 -26.15
CA THR A 7 -1.22 20.69 -25.38
C THR A 7 -1.29 20.18 -23.93
N GLY A 8 -0.77 18.96 -23.75
CA GLY A 8 0.23 18.64 -22.71
C GLY A 8 -0.04 19.06 -21.26
N CYS A 9 -0.64 18.16 -20.48
CA CYS A 9 -0.55 18.21 -19.02
C CYS A 9 0.85 17.72 -18.60
N GLN A 10 1.69 18.65 -18.13
CA GLN A 10 3.06 18.38 -17.71
C GLN A 10 3.09 17.52 -16.43
N HIS A 11 3.96 16.51 -16.45
CA HIS A 11 4.21 15.56 -15.38
C HIS A 11 4.84 16.26 -14.16
N ALA A 12 4.05 16.50 -13.10
CA ALA A 12 4.59 16.81 -11.79
C ALA A 12 4.96 15.49 -11.07
N LYS A 13 6.22 15.06 -11.21
CA LYS A 13 6.81 14.03 -10.35
C LYS A 13 7.10 14.65 -8.99
N PHE A 14 6.38 14.24 -7.94
CA PHE A 14 6.76 14.56 -6.57
C PHE A 14 7.90 13.62 -6.16
N ALA A 15 9.13 14.12 -6.21
CA ALA A 15 10.33 13.40 -5.84
C ALA A 15 10.49 13.38 -4.31
N GLY A 16 10.50 12.18 -3.72
CA GLY A 16 11.07 11.95 -2.39
C GLY A 16 12.58 12.18 -2.42
N ALA A 17 13.07 13.04 -1.53
CA ALA A 17 14.48 13.41 -1.44
C ALA A 17 15.35 12.21 -1.03
N VAL A 18 16.33 11.86 -1.86
CA VAL A 18 17.42 10.91 -1.52
C VAL A 18 18.62 11.73 -1.09
N VAL A 19 19.00 11.63 0.19
CA VAL A 19 20.25 12.16 0.71
C VAL A 19 21.39 11.26 0.20
N ARG A 20 22.28 11.82 -0.63
CA ARG A 20 23.53 11.17 -1.04
C ARG A 20 24.63 11.56 -0.05
N HIS A 21 25.25 10.57 0.58
CA HIS A 21 26.51 10.75 1.28
C HIS A 21 27.66 10.53 0.29
N GLU A 22 28.51 11.55 0.13
CA GLU A 22 29.81 11.43 -0.52
C GLU A 22 30.85 10.89 0.47
N GLY A 23 31.73 10.03 -0.01
CA GLY A 23 32.90 9.52 0.72
C GLY A 23 33.71 8.58 -0.17
N GLY A 24 34.80 9.09 -0.73
CA GLY A 24 35.66 8.40 -1.69
C GLY A 24 36.70 7.45 -1.07
N GLY A 25 37.55 6.90 -1.95
CA GLY A 25 38.79 6.24 -1.57
C GLY A 25 39.11 5.00 -2.40
N SER A 26 39.96 5.17 -3.42
CA SER A 26 40.68 4.08 -4.10
C SER A 26 41.93 3.71 -3.29
N ILE A 27 42.19 2.41 -3.09
CA ILE A 27 43.54 1.86 -2.86
C ILE A 27 43.68 0.46 -3.46
N HIS A 28 44.87 0.21 -4.00
CA HIS A 28 45.34 -0.98 -4.70
C HIS A 28 45.77 -2.15 -3.79
N ALA A 29 45.65 -3.37 -4.36
CA ALA A 29 46.56 -4.53 -4.35
C ALA A 29 47.17 -5.10 -3.04
N GLY A 30 47.19 -6.44 -2.98
CA GLY A 30 48.16 -7.23 -2.19
C GLY A 30 47.53 -8.36 -1.39
N GLY A 31 47.79 -9.61 -1.78
CA GLY A 31 47.27 -10.80 -1.11
C GLY A 31 48.00 -11.17 0.19
N TYR A 32 47.42 -12.13 0.93
CA TYR A 32 48.07 -13.34 1.47
C TYR A 32 47.00 -14.18 2.19
N LEU A 33 47.05 -15.51 2.00
CA LEU A 33 46.24 -16.49 2.71
C LEU A 33 46.55 -16.48 4.21
N VAL A 34 45.53 -16.55 5.06
CA VAL A 34 45.57 -17.32 6.32
C VAL A 34 44.21 -17.97 6.56
N ALA A 35 44.20 -19.31 6.59
CA ALA A 35 43.05 -20.09 6.99
C ALA A 35 42.87 -20.00 8.51
N HIS A 36 41.77 -19.39 8.96
CA HIS A 36 41.32 -19.48 10.34
C HIS A 36 40.11 -20.39 10.44
N HIS A 37 40.34 -21.49 11.16
CA HIS A 37 39.36 -22.48 11.58
C HIS A 37 38.32 -21.80 12.49
N VAL A 38 37.11 -21.57 11.98
CA VAL A 38 35.99 -21.08 12.79
C VAL A 38 35.25 -22.29 13.36
N ARG A 39 35.39 -22.47 14.68
CA ARG A 39 34.56 -23.38 15.49
C ARG A 39 33.09 -23.02 15.28
N GLU A 40 32.28 -23.99 14.86
CA GLU A 40 30.82 -23.89 14.91
C GLU A 40 30.36 -23.73 16.37
N LEU A 41 29.65 -22.64 16.64
CA LEU A 41 28.89 -22.45 17.88
C LEU A 41 27.48 -23.00 17.66
N PRO A 42 27.00 -23.95 18.49
CA PRO A 42 25.63 -24.45 18.39
C PRO A 42 24.66 -23.47 19.08
N GLY A 43 23.53 -23.18 18.41
CA GLY A 43 22.31 -22.74 19.07
C GLY A 43 22.01 -21.24 19.05
N ALA A 44 21.61 -20.70 17.90
CA ALA A 44 20.81 -19.47 17.84
C ALA A 44 19.76 -19.47 16.71
N GLN A 45 19.41 -20.63 16.15
CA GLN A 45 18.33 -20.78 15.18
C GLN A 45 17.15 -21.51 15.82
N MET A 46 16.41 -20.89 16.73
CA MET A 46 15.06 -21.36 17.12
C MET A 46 14.36 -20.42 18.12
N THR A 47 13.90 -19.23 17.72
CA THR A 47 12.89 -18.50 18.53
C THR A 47 11.89 -17.66 17.71
N ALA A 48 12.22 -17.20 16.51
CA ALA A 48 11.31 -16.34 15.73
C ALA A 48 10.20 -17.10 14.98
N SER A 49 10.43 -18.38 14.64
CA SER A 49 9.52 -19.15 13.77
C SER A 49 8.21 -19.57 14.46
N LYS A 50 8.15 -19.58 15.79
CA LYS A 50 6.96 -20.04 16.54
C LYS A 50 5.90 -18.94 16.78
N LYS A 51 6.23 -17.65 16.58
CA LYS A 51 5.31 -16.53 16.88
C LYS A 51 4.39 -16.12 15.72
N MET A 52 4.67 -16.52 14.48
CA MET A 52 3.88 -16.07 13.31
C MET A 52 2.69 -16.97 12.95
N ASN A 53 2.44 -18.04 13.71
CA ASN A 53 1.36 -19.00 13.43
C ASN A 53 0.05 -18.69 14.16
N ARG A 54 -0.12 -17.48 14.67
CA ARG A 54 -1.37 -17.08 15.33
C ARG A 54 -2.28 -16.44 14.29
N GLU A 55 -3.44 -17.04 14.09
CA GLU A 55 -4.49 -16.52 13.22
C GLU A 55 -4.92 -15.13 13.70
N ILE A 56 -5.08 -14.18 12.76
CA ILE A 56 -5.57 -12.85 13.07
C ILE A 56 -7.08 -12.96 13.27
N THR A 57 -7.50 -12.78 14.52
CA THR A 57 -8.90 -13.00 14.95
C THR A 57 -9.53 -11.73 15.50
N ASP A 58 -8.73 -10.71 15.80
CA ASP A 58 -9.15 -9.44 16.35
C ASP A 58 -8.11 -8.32 16.10
N ALA A 59 -8.42 -7.10 16.54
CA ALA A 59 -7.54 -5.94 16.38
C ALA A 59 -6.21 -6.06 17.16
N ALA A 60 -6.18 -6.81 18.27
CA ALA A 60 -4.97 -6.98 19.08
C ALA A 60 -3.97 -7.90 18.36
N THR A 61 -4.46 -9.06 17.88
CA THR A 61 -3.67 -10.01 17.09
C THR A 61 -3.21 -9.42 15.76
N LEU A 62 -4.03 -8.58 15.11
CA LEU A 62 -3.60 -7.82 13.93
C LEU A 62 -2.45 -6.87 14.23
N ARG A 63 -2.53 -6.12 15.34
CA ARG A 63 -1.47 -5.20 15.75
C ARG A 63 -0.16 -5.92 16.03
N ASP A 64 -0.21 -7.00 16.81
CA ASP A 64 0.96 -7.81 17.12
C ASP A 64 1.62 -8.37 15.85
N ALA A 65 0.81 -8.81 14.90
CA ALA A 65 1.29 -9.31 13.61
C ALA A 65 1.99 -8.22 12.79
N LEU A 66 1.39 -7.04 12.65
CA LEU A 66 1.99 -5.92 11.91
C LEU A 66 3.29 -5.43 12.55
N SER A 67 3.31 -5.34 13.88
CA SER A 67 4.49 -4.99 14.67
C SER A 67 5.62 -6.01 14.44
N ALA A 68 5.31 -7.31 14.53
CA ALA A 68 6.29 -8.38 14.30
C ALA A 68 6.83 -8.42 12.85
N LEU A 69 6.09 -7.84 11.89
CA LEU A 69 6.52 -7.68 10.51
C LEU A 69 7.29 -6.38 10.26
N GLY A 70 7.56 -5.57 11.28
CA GLY A 70 8.34 -4.34 11.18
C GLY A 70 7.55 -3.13 10.64
N ALA A 71 6.22 -3.18 10.66
CA ALA A 71 5.41 -2.03 10.24
C ALA A 71 5.48 -0.85 11.24
N ASP A 72 5.86 -1.10 12.49
CA ASP A 72 6.05 -0.04 13.50
C ASP A 72 7.29 0.82 13.22
N ASP A 73 8.29 0.25 12.57
CA ASP A 73 9.59 0.89 12.33
C ASP A 73 9.57 1.84 11.13
N ILE A 74 8.45 1.90 10.40
CA ILE A 74 8.30 2.72 9.20
C ILE A 74 7.48 3.96 9.54
N ASP A 75 8.09 5.14 9.41
CA ASP A 75 7.38 6.41 9.50
C ASP A 75 6.41 6.57 8.32
N HIS A 76 5.18 6.92 8.65
CA HIS A 76 4.11 7.19 7.70
C HIS A 76 3.32 8.42 8.16
N HIS A 77 3.76 9.59 7.68
CA HIS A 77 3.22 10.91 8.01
C HIS A 77 3.34 11.27 9.51
N GLY A 78 4.48 10.97 10.12
CA GLY A 78 4.76 11.31 11.53
C GLY A 78 4.18 10.33 12.55
N ARG A 79 3.76 9.13 12.10
CA ARG A 79 3.29 8.03 12.95
C ARG A 79 3.68 6.68 12.32
N PRO A 80 3.67 5.58 13.09
CA PRO A 80 4.00 4.27 12.53
C PRO A 80 3.03 3.80 11.43
N LEU A 81 3.55 3.14 10.40
CA LEU A 81 2.75 2.57 9.30
C LEU A 81 1.68 1.60 9.82
N SER A 82 1.96 0.83 10.86
CA SER A 82 0.98 -0.06 11.49
C SER A 82 -0.30 0.65 11.94
N VAL A 83 -0.20 1.88 12.43
CA VAL A 83 -1.36 2.68 12.88
C VAL A 83 -2.27 2.99 11.69
N HIS A 84 -1.68 3.38 10.56
CA HIS A 84 -2.39 3.60 9.30
C HIS A 84 -3.09 2.33 8.79
N LEU A 85 -2.37 1.21 8.81
CA LEU A 85 -2.88 -0.07 8.34
C LEU A 85 -4.05 -0.58 9.20
N ILE A 86 -3.98 -0.42 10.53
CA ILE A 86 -5.07 -0.77 11.44
C ILE A 86 -6.29 0.15 11.24
N GLY A 87 -6.07 1.45 11.02
CA GLY A 87 -7.16 2.38 10.70
C GLY A 87 -7.88 2.01 9.39
N THR A 88 -7.10 1.62 8.37
CA THR A 88 -7.63 1.17 7.07
C THR A 88 -8.46 -0.10 7.23
N TYR A 89 -7.96 -1.08 7.99
CA TYR A 89 -8.70 -2.31 8.34
C TYR A 89 -10.04 -1.99 9.03
N ALA A 90 -10.01 -1.10 10.03
CA ALA A 90 -11.20 -0.74 10.80
C ALA A 90 -12.28 -0.06 9.93
N LEU A 91 -11.87 0.83 9.01
CA LEU A 91 -12.81 1.46 8.06
C LEU A 91 -13.47 0.42 7.15
N LEU A 92 -12.69 -0.47 6.55
CA LEU A 92 -13.21 -1.51 5.65
C LEU A 92 -14.21 -2.42 6.36
N GLY A 93 -13.88 -2.86 7.58
CA GLY A 93 -14.79 -3.65 8.42
C GLY A 93 -16.06 -2.89 8.78
N ALA A 94 -15.95 -1.61 9.16
CA ALA A 94 -17.10 -0.76 9.49
C ALA A 94 -18.02 -0.52 8.28
N TRP A 95 -17.50 -0.56 7.05
CA TRP A 95 -18.29 -0.45 5.83
C TRP A 95 -18.96 -1.75 5.40
N GLY A 96 -18.72 -2.85 6.13
CA GLY A 96 -19.30 -4.16 5.87
C GLY A 96 -18.61 -4.93 4.73
N ASN A 97 -17.34 -4.61 4.45
CA ASN A 97 -16.56 -5.39 3.50
C ASN A 97 -16.28 -6.81 4.05
N PRO A 98 -16.12 -7.83 3.18
CA PRO A 98 -15.69 -9.15 3.61
C PRO A 98 -14.33 -9.12 4.34
N ASP A 99 -14.15 -10.03 5.31
CA ASP A 99 -12.94 -10.08 6.16
C ASP A 99 -11.64 -10.12 5.34
N PHE A 100 -11.60 -10.87 4.24
CA PHE A 100 -10.42 -10.95 3.38
C PHE A 100 -10.06 -9.60 2.71
N VAL A 101 -11.05 -8.73 2.45
CA VAL A 101 -10.82 -7.38 1.90
C VAL A 101 -10.30 -6.46 2.99
N ALA A 102 -10.87 -6.52 4.20
CA ALA A 102 -10.37 -5.76 5.34
C ALA A 102 -8.93 -6.15 5.69
N LEU A 103 -8.62 -7.46 5.76
CA LEU A 103 -7.27 -7.97 5.97
C LEU A 103 -6.32 -7.57 4.84
N ALA A 104 -6.75 -7.61 3.57
CA ALA A 104 -5.95 -7.10 2.48
C ALA A 104 -5.64 -5.60 2.66
N GLY A 105 -6.62 -4.81 3.12
CA GLY A 105 -6.42 -3.41 3.49
C GLY A 105 -5.41 -3.21 4.62
N ALA A 106 -5.38 -4.10 5.61
CA ALA A 106 -4.37 -4.05 6.69
C ALA A 106 -2.95 -4.38 6.21
N PHE A 107 -2.79 -4.97 5.02
CA PHE A 107 -1.51 -5.38 4.45
C PHE A 107 -1.21 -4.70 3.11
N HIS A 108 -2.03 -3.72 2.68
CA HIS A 108 -2.01 -3.18 1.31
C HIS A 108 -0.69 -2.49 0.92
N SER A 109 0.13 -2.09 1.91
CA SER A 109 1.43 -1.47 1.72
C SER A 109 2.59 -2.29 2.33
N ILE A 110 2.35 -3.56 2.71
CA ILE A 110 3.36 -4.38 3.41
C ILE A 110 4.62 -4.61 2.56
N TYR A 111 4.47 -4.63 1.24
CA TYR A 111 5.57 -4.80 0.27
C TYR A 111 6.10 -3.48 -0.29
N GLY A 112 5.60 -2.34 0.18
CA GLY A 112 5.70 -1.05 -0.49
C GLY A 112 4.74 -0.94 -1.69
N THR A 113 4.56 0.28 -2.18
CA THR A 113 3.69 0.64 -3.32
C THR A 113 4.42 1.59 -4.27
N GLU A 114 3.80 1.93 -5.41
CA GLU A 114 4.33 2.92 -6.35
C GLU A 114 4.51 4.30 -5.70
N GLU A 115 3.55 4.72 -4.87
CA GLU A 115 3.64 6.00 -4.16
C GLU A 115 4.35 5.91 -2.79
N PHE A 116 4.66 4.70 -2.31
CA PHE A 116 5.30 4.47 -1.00
C PHE A 116 6.38 3.37 -1.07
N ALA A 117 7.64 3.77 -1.30
CA ALA A 117 8.73 2.82 -1.53
C ALA A 117 9.17 2.01 -0.29
N ALA A 118 8.85 2.47 0.92
CA ALA A 118 9.22 1.75 2.13
C ALA A 118 8.42 0.45 2.25
N LYS A 119 9.09 -0.63 2.61
CA LYS A 119 8.50 -1.98 2.69
C LYS A 119 8.81 -2.61 4.03
N ALA A 120 7.78 -3.12 4.69
CA ALA A 120 7.93 -3.91 5.90
C ALA A 120 8.46 -5.30 5.57
N GLN A 121 8.06 -5.86 4.41
CA GLN A 121 8.44 -7.21 3.99
C GLN A 121 8.85 -7.27 2.51
N PRO A 122 9.76 -8.17 2.12
CA PRO A 122 10.10 -8.40 0.72
C PRO A 122 9.05 -9.29 0.02
N LEU A 123 8.95 -9.18 -1.31
CA LEU A 123 8.07 -10.03 -2.13
C LEU A 123 8.39 -11.54 -2.03
N SER A 124 9.58 -11.92 -1.60
CA SER A 124 9.91 -13.34 -1.34
C SER A 124 9.12 -13.94 -0.18
N ARG A 125 8.51 -13.11 0.68
CA ARG A 125 7.72 -13.57 1.84
C ARG A 125 6.21 -13.66 1.60
N ARG A 126 5.76 -13.53 0.34
CA ARG A 126 4.34 -13.65 -0.02
C ARG A 126 3.67 -14.92 0.51
N GLY A 127 4.34 -16.07 0.43
CA GLY A 127 3.82 -17.33 0.98
C GLY A 127 3.63 -17.28 2.50
N THR A 128 4.54 -16.61 3.23
CA THR A 128 4.40 -16.41 4.68
C THR A 128 3.23 -15.49 5.00
N ILE A 129 3.06 -14.40 4.26
CA ILE A 129 1.94 -13.47 4.46
C ILE A 129 0.60 -14.17 4.12
N ALA A 130 0.53 -14.94 3.04
CA ALA A 130 -0.66 -15.72 2.67
C ALA A 130 -1.04 -16.74 3.76
N GLY A 131 -0.06 -17.36 4.43
CA GLY A 131 -0.31 -18.24 5.56
C GLY A 131 -0.86 -17.53 6.80
N LEU A 132 -0.66 -16.21 6.92
CA LEU A 132 -1.10 -15.40 8.06
C LEU A 132 -2.48 -14.77 7.84
N ILE A 133 -2.74 -14.20 6.65
CA ILE A 133 -3.97 -13.45 6.35
C ILE A 133 -4.92 -14.20 5.41
N GLY A 134 -4.53 -15.38 4.95
CA GLY A 134 -5.24 -16.13 3.91
C GLY A 134 -4.83 -15.72 2.49
N THR A 135 -4.90 -16.70 1.59
CA THR A 135 -4.46 -16.56 0.20
C THR A 135 -5.18 -15.45 -0.57
N GLU A 136 -6.48 -15.29 -0.37
CA GLU A 136 -7.27 -14.29 -1.11
C GLU A 136 -6.98 -12.86 -0.65
N ALA A 137 -6.79 -12.66 0.67
CA ALA A 137 -6.38 -11.37 1.21
C ALA A 137 -4.96 -11.00 0.72
N GLU A 138 -4.02 -11.96 0.73
CA GLU A 138 -2.66 -11.71 0.27
C GLU A 138 -2.59 -11.38 -1.22
N LYS A 139 -3.32 -12.11 -2.08
CA LYS A 139 -3.39 -11.79 -3.51
C LYS A 139 -3.88 -10.37 -3.75
N LEU A 140 -4.88 -9.94 -3.00
CA LEU A 140 -5.46 -8.60 -3.11
C LEU A 140 -4.48 -7.52 -2.60
N ALA A 141 -3.83 -7.74 -1.46
CA ALA A 141 -2.79 -6.85 -0.94
C ALA A 141 -1.62 -6.72 -1.92
N TYR A 142 -1.15 -7.84 -2.48
CA TYR A 142 -0.13 -7.85 -3.52
C TYR A 142 -0.56 -7.08 -4.76
N ALA A 143 -1.79 -7.31 -5.25
CA ALA A 143 -2.33 -6.59 -6.40
C ALA A 143 -2.36 -5.08 -6.15
N PHE A 144 -2.75 -4.65 -4.95
CA PHE A 144 -2.70 -3.25 -4.56
C PHE A 144 -1.28 -2.69 -4.59
N CYS A 145 -0.29 -3.41 -4.05
CA CYS A 145 1.12 -2.98 -4.02
C CYS A 145 1.70 -2.74 -5.42
N ILE A 146 1.33 -3.56 -6.42
CA ILE A 146 1.93 -3.53 -7.75
C ILE A 146 1.10 -2.78 -8.80
N ALA A 147 -0.10 -2.33 -8.46
CA ALA A 147 -0.98 -1.64 -9.38
C ALA A 147 -0.61 -0.16 -9.51
N ASP A 148 -0.72 0.38 -10.73
CA ASP A 148 -0.94 1.79 -10.95
C ASP A 148 -2.37 2.11 -10.46
N ARG A 149 -2.46 2.63 -9.25
CA ARG A 149 -3.75 2.91 -8.59
C ARG A 149 -4.53 3.99 -9.34
N ARG A 150 -3.85 4.95 -9.96
CA ARG A 150 -4.51 6.00 -10.76
C ARG A 150 -5.16 5.42 -12.02
N ALA A 151 -4.56 4.39 -12.61
CA ALA A 151 -5.14 3.71 -13.77
C ALA A 151 -6.50 3.05 -13.45
N LEU A 152 -6.75 2.66 -12.19
CA LEU A 152 -8.06 2.12 -11.78
C LEU A 152 -9.18 3.13 -12.04
N TYR A 153 -8.94 4.43 -11.88
CA TYR A 153 -9.93 5.47 -12.14
C TYR A 153 -10.27 5.64 -13.62
N ASN A 154 -9.58 4.95 -14.54
CA ASN A 154 -9.81 5.05 -15.99
C ASN A 154 -10.43 3.78 -16.60
N VAL A 155 -10.66 2.74 -15.79
CA VAL A 155 -11.29 1.50 -16.27
C VAL A 155 -12.77 1.76 -16.61
N PRO A 156 -13.29 1.30 -17.77
CA PRO A 156 -14.70 1.47 -18.13
C PRO A 156 -15.63 0.82 -17.11
N ILE A 157 -16.79 1.46 -16.86
CA ILE A 157 -17.77 0.99 -15.85
C ILE A 157 -18.31 -0.41 -16.21
N GLU A 158 -18.53 -0.67 -17.50
CA GLU A 158 -19.02 -1.96 -17.99
C GLU A 158 -17.91 -3.02 -18.16
N GLY A 159 -16.66 -2.66 -17.88
CA GLY A 159 -15.49 -3.48 -18.14
C GLY A 159 -15.06 -3.46 -19.63
N PRO A 160 -14.14 -4.35 -20.03
CA PRO A 160 -13.46 -5.34 -19.19
C PRO A 160 -12.57 -4.70 -18.12
N PHE A 161 -12.57 -5.30 -16.92
CA PHE A 161 -11.81 -4.79 -15.78
C PHE A 161 -10.35 -5.26 -15.83
N HIS A 162 -9.44 -4.34 -15.52
CA HIS A 162 -8.01 -4.61 -15.49
C HIS A 162 -7.31 -3.70 -14.47
N MET A 163 -6.13 -4.12 -14.03
CA MET A 163 -5.15 -3.25 -13.40
C MET A 163 -3.94 -3.07 -14.33
N VAL A 164 -3.21 -1.98 -14.17
CA VAL A 164 -1.95 -1.73 -14.89
C VAL A 164 -0.81 -1.94 -13.91
N THR A 165 0.26 -2.63 -14.30
CA THR A 165 1.47 -2.75 -13.47
C THR A 165 2.55 -1.79 -13.99
N PRO A 166 3.04 -0.81 -13.19
CA PRO A 166 3.99 0.20 -13.66
C PRO A 166 5.31 -0.39 -14.19
N ALA A 167 5.77 -1.49 -13.58
CA ALA A 167 7.03 -2.13 -13.94
C ALA A 167 7.08 -2.57 -15.42
N HIS A 168 5.93 -2.82 -16.06
CA HIS A 168 5.86 -3.34 -17.42
C HIS A 168 4.81 -2.65 -18.31
N GLY A 169 4.07 -1.66 -17.79
CA GLY A 169 2.90 -1.08 -18.47
C GLY A 169 1.83 -2.13 -18.82
N GLN A 170 1.88 -3.30 -18.18
CA GLN A 170 1.08 -4.45 -18.57
C GLN A 170 -0.33 -4.32 -17.99
N ARG A 171 -1.33 -4.54 -18.84
CA ARG A 171 -2.72 -4.69 -18.39
C ARG A 171 -2.95 -6.13 -17.95
N VAL A 172 -3.31 -6.31 -16.69
CA VAL A 172 -3.68 -7.60 -16.10
C VAL A 172 -5.19 -7.62 -15.91
N ALA A 173 -5.86 -8.56 -16.58
CA ALA A 173 -7.30 -8.74 -16.43
C ALA A 173 -7.65 -9.16 -15.00
N ILE A 174 -8.68 -8.55 -14.43
CA ILE A 174 -9.19 -8.86 -13.08
C ILE A 174 -10.70 -8.99 -13.11
N SER A 175 -11.26 -9.65 -12.09
CA SER A 175 -12.71 -9.73 -11.94
C SER A 175 -13.31 -8.38 -11.53
N ARG A 176 -14.61 -8.18 -11.76
CA ARG A 176 -15.35 -7.02 -11.24
C ARG A 176 -15.24 -6.93 -9.70
N GLY A 177 -15.26 -8.08 -9.01
CA GLY A 177 -15.14 -8.15 -7.56
C GLY A 177 -13.77 -7.71 -7.06
N THR A 178 -12.69 -8.17 -7.71
CA THR A 178 -11.32 -7.74 -7.40
C THR A 178 -11.14 -6.24 -7.64
N TYR A 179 -11.66 -5.72 -8.75
CA TYR A 179 -11.62 -4.29 -9.05
C TYR A 179 -12.36 -3.45 -8.00
N ALA A 180 -13.57 -3.87 -7.60
CA ALA A 180 -14.32 -3.22 -6.53
C ALA A 180 -13.57 -3.26 -5.19
N ALA A 181 -12.98 -4.41 -4.84
CA ALA A 181 -12.22 -4.56 -3.59
C ALA A 181 -10.94 -3.69 -3.57
N LEU A 182 -10.25 -3.53 -4.71
CA LEU A 182 -9.12 -2.60 -4.82
C LEU A 182 -9.57 -1.14 -4.62
N LEU A 183 -10.73 -0.76 -5.17
CA LEU A 183 -11.30 0.57 -4.96
C LEU A 183 -11.74 0.81 -3.51
N GLU A 184 -12.30 -0.20 -2.83
CA GLU A 184 -12.63 -0.13 -1.40
C GLU A 184 -11.38 0.15 -0.56
N ILE A 185 -10.30 -0.62 -0.78
CA ILE A 185 -9.03 -0.43 -0.08
C ILE A 185 -8.45 0.95 -0.40
N GLU A 186 -8.53 1.40 -1.65
CA GLU A 186 -8.05 2.72 -2.06
C GLU A 186 -8.79 3.85 -1.33
N VAL A 187 -10.11 3.76 -1.25
CA VAL A 187 -10.92 4.76 -0.55
C VAL A 187 -10.63 4.72 0.95
N ALA A 188 -10.53 3.54 1.56
CA ALA A 188 -10.16 3.41 2.98
C ALA A 188 -8.78 4.01 3.26
N ASN A 189 -7.79 3.71 2.42
CA ASN A 189 -6.45 4.25 2.49
C ASN A 189 -6.46 5.80 2.48
N ILE A 190 -7.16 6.41 1.52
CA ILE A 190 -7.22 7.88 1.39
C ILE A 190 -8.05 8.52 2.51
N VAL A 191 -9.18 7.94 2.90
CA VAL A 191 -10.00 8.46 4.01
C VAL A 191 -9.23 8.44 5.32
N GLU A 192 -8.51 7.35 5.59
CA GLU A 192 -7.70 7.21 6.79
C GLU A 192 -6.56 8.23 6.79
N GLN A 193 -5.87 8.41 5.67
CA GLN A 193 -4.83 9.44 5.52
C GLN A 193 -5.41 10.85 5.67
N ALA A 194 -6.54 11.17 5.04
CA ALA A 194 -7.16 12.50 5.12
C ALA A 194 -7.54 12.88 6.56
N ALA A 195 -7.94 11.91 7.39
CA ALA A 195 -8.23 12.17 8.80
C ALA A 195 -6.98 12.46 9.64
N ASN A 196 -5.79 12.03 9.21
CA ASN A 196 -4.57 11.99 10.03
C ASN A 196 -3.35 12.72 9.45
N GLN A 197 -3.36 13.08 8.16
CA GLN A 197 -2.30 13.78 7.46
C GLN A 197 -2.65 15.27 7.34
N LYS A 198 -1.66 16.15 7.46
CA LYS A 198 -1.82 17.60 7.21
C LYS A 198 -1.16 18.01 5.90
N GLY A 199 -1.64 19.11 5.31
CA GLY A 199 -0.97 19.78 4.20
C GLY A 199 -1.12 19.11 2.83
N VAL A 200 -2.13 18.26 2.62
CA VAL A 200 -2.43 17.77 1.28
C VAL A 200 -2.97 18.93 0.43
N PRO A 201 -2.41 19.21 -0.77
CA PRO A 201 -2.86 20.30 -1.61
C PRO A 201 -4.33 20.15 -2.04
N GLN A 202 -5.07 21.26 -2.08
CA GLN A 202 -6.49 21.28 -2.43
C GLN A 202 -6.82 20.64 -3.79
N ALA A 203 -5.94 20.82 -4.77
CA ALA A 203 -6.08 20.19 -6.09
C ALA A 203 -6.05 18.66 -6.04
N VAL A 204 -5.31 18.08 -5.09
CA VAL A 204 -5.21 16.62 -4.88
C VAL A 204 -6.48 16.10 -4.21
N VAL A 205 -7.00 16.80 -3.19
CA VAL A 205 -8.27 16.45 -2.53
C VAL A 205 -9.42 16.43 -3.55
N GLN A 206 -9.50 17.48 -4.36
CA GLN A 206 -10.47 17.63 -5.44
C GLN A 206 -10.34 16.53 -6.50
N PHE A 207 -9.10 16.09 -6.80
CA PHE A 207 -8.87 14.96 -7.69
C PHE A 207 -9.45 13.66 -7.11
N TRP A 208 -9.17 13.34 -5.84
CA TRP A 208 -9.70 12.14 -5.19
C TRP A 208 -11.22 12.16 -5.10
N LEU A 209 -11.83 13.29 -4.75
CA LEU A 209 -13.29 13.41 -4.68
C LEU A 209 -13.93 13.09 -6.03
N ARG A 210 -13.42 13.66 -7.14
CA ARG A 210 -13.91 13.36 -8.49
C ARG A 210 -13.65 11.90 -8.88
N ALA A 211 -12.47 11.38 -8.58
CA ALA A 211 -12.11 10.00 -8.89
C ALA A 211 -13.06 9.01 -8.21
N PHE A 212 -13.31 9.17 -6.91
CA PHE A 212 -14.20 8.30 -6.14
C PHE A 212 -15.65 8.46 -6.55
N GLU A 213 -16.12 9.68 -6.80
CA GLU A 213 -17.48 9.90 -7.28
C GLU A 213 -17.72 9.23 -8.64
N SER A 214 -16.73 9.27 -9.55
CA SER A 214 -16.79 8.57 -10.85
C SER A 214 -16.82 7.04 -10.73
N ARG A 215 -16.51 6.50 -9.54
CA ARG A 215 -16.42 5.07 -9.25
C ARG A 215 -17.40 4.61 -8.18
N ARG A 216 -18.35 5.46 -7.76
CA ARG A 216 -19.34 5.19 -6.71
C ARG A 216 -20.15 3.90 -6.89
N LEU A 217 -20.33 3.41 -8.12
CA LEU A 217 -21.07 2.17 -8.41
C LEU A 217 -20.34 0.89 -7.99
N PHE A 218 -19.05 1.00 -7.66
CA PHE A 218 -18.21 -0.10 -7.16
C PHE A 218 -17.96 -0.02 -5.66
N LEU A 219 -18.45 1.03 -5.01
CA LEU A 219 -18.17 1.33 -3.62
C LEU A 219 -19.41 1.05 -2.75
N SER A 220 -19.14 0.62 -1.53
CA SER A 220 -20.09 0.46 -0.45
C SER A 220 -20.67 1.81 -0.05
N ARG A 221 -21.88 1.79 0.52
CA ARG A 221 -22.50 3.00 1.07
C ARG A 221 -21.63 3.65 2.16
N GLY A 222 -20.92 2.84 2.93
CA GLY A 222 -19.97 3.30 3.96
C GLY A 222 -18.80 4.08 3.36
N ALA A 223 -18.14 3.51 2.35
CA ALA A 223 -17.06 4.19 1.62
C ALA A 223 -17.52 5.52 1.01
N VAL A 224 -18.70 5.53 0.36
CA VAL A 224 -19.26 6.74 -0.27
C VAL A 224 -19.56 7.84 0.74
N ALA A 225 -20.15 7.50 1.88
CA ALA A 225 -20.40 8.47 2.94
C ALA A 225 -19.08 9.00 3.52
N ALA A 226 -18.12 8.11 3.78
CA ALA A 226 -16.86 8.44 4.43
C ALA A 226 -15.99 9.39 3.58
N TYR A 227 -15.77 9.11 2.29
CA TYR A 227 -14.92 9.98 1.47
C TYR A 227 -15.53 11.35 1.25
N ARG A 228 -16.86 11.46 1.17
CA ARG A 228 -17.52 12.76 0.99
C ARG A 228 -17.34 13.65 2.22
N VAL A 229 -17.40 13.07 3.42
CA VAL A 229 -17.15 13.82 4.66
C VAL A 229 -15.66 14.13 4.80
N ALA A 230 -14.81 13.10 4.78
CA ALA A 230 -13.39 13.25 5.06
C ALA A 230 -12.69 14.19 4.07
N LEU A 231 -13.03 14.10 2.77
CA LEU A 231 -12.41 14.95 1.77
C LEU A 231 -13.00 16.37 1.80
N ALA A 232 -14.31 16.56 1.97
CA ALA A 232 -14.91 17.91 2.11
C ALA A 232 -14.38 18.66 3.34
N ASP A 233 -14.23 17.98 4.47
CA ASP A 233 -13.63 18.57 5.67
C ASP A 233 -12.16 18.96 5.44
N TYR A 234 -11.44 18.19 4.63
CA TYR A 234 -10.07 18.52 4.23
C TYR A 234 -10.03 19.79 3.39
N GLU A 235 -11.00 19.98 2.49
CA GLU A 235 -11.13 21.20 1.70
C GLU A 235 -11.32 22.44 2.56
N ALA A 236 -12.16 22.32 3.59
CA ALA A 236 -12.43 23.42 4.51
C ALA A 236 -11.21 23.77 5.39
N ARG A 237 -10.27 22.83 5.63
CA ARG A 237 -9.06 23.06 6.43
C ARG A 237 -7.88 23.61 5.63
N GLY A 238 -7.92 23.50 4.30
CA GLY A 238 -6.88 23.99 3.38
C GLY A 238 -7.15 25.38 2.80
N ALA A 239 -8.32 25.97 3.10
CA ALA A 239 -8.70 27.35 2.80
C ALA A 239 -8.43 28.27 3.99
#